data_AF-A0A5F1I0T2-F1
#
_entry.id   AF-A0A5F1I0T2-F1
#
_cell.length_a   1.000
_cell.length_b   1.000
_cell.length_c   1.000
_cell.angle_alpha   90.00
_cell.angle_beta   90.00
_cell.angle_gamma   90.00
#
_symmetry.space_group_name_H-M   'P 1'
#
loop_
_entity.id
_entity.type
_entity.pdbx_description
1 polymer ?
#
loop_
_entity_poly.entity_id
_entity_poly.type
_entity_poly.pdbx_seq_one_letter_code
_entity_poly.pdbx_strand_id
1 'polypeptide(L)'
;MLKTKPARNHLPFAVQLKFYQNTGRFPSTINEIPETPLHYLANQLDVEVPGLQDYEWSGRTGARHRKEILNFLGIRRNGSFKPSGLFPPALQK
;
A
#
# COMPACT_ATOMS: atom_id res chain seq x y z
N MET A 1 7.84 4.33 11.75
CA MET A 1 7.24 3.27 10.90
C MET A 1 8.27 2.26 10.39
N LEU A 2 9.42 2.70 9.87
CA LEU A 2 10.47 1.78 9.38
C LEU A 2 11.33 1.15 10.51
N LYS A 3 11.68 1.93 11.55
CA LYS A 3 12.53 1.47 12.68
C LYS A 3 11.99 0.25 13.44
N THR A 4 10.69 -0.03 13.36
CA THR A 4 10.03 -1.17 14.02
C THR A 4 9.79 -2.34 13.08
N LYS A 5 10.34 -2.30 11.85
CA LYS A 5 10.18 -3.32 10.82
C LYS A 5 11.51 -4.04 10.56
N PRO A 6 11.48 -5.32 10.20
CA PRO A 6 12.68 -6.00 9.71
C PRO A 6 13.17 -5.31 8.43
N ALA A 7 14.49 -5.26 8.22
CA ALA A 7 15.12 -4.55 7.11
C ALA A 7 14.54 -4.91 5.74
N ARG A 8 14.25 -6.21 5.51
CA ARG A 8 13.59 -6.72 4.28
C ARG A 8 12.25 -6.05 3.93
N ASN A 9 11.59 -5.41 4.90
CA ASN A 9 10.31 -4.74 4.69
C ASN A 9 10.46 -3.23 4.46
N HIS A 10 11.67 -2.66 4.56
CA HIS A 10 11.87 -1.22 4.48
C HIS A 10 11.61 -0.69 3.06
N LEU A 11 12.25 -1.29 2.06
CA LEU A 11 12.09 -0.88 0.66
C LEU A 11 10.66 -1.12 0.14
N PRO A 12 10.02 -2.30 0.31
CA PRO A 12 8.61 -2.48 -0.10
C PRO A 12 7.63 -1.52 0.58
N PHE A 13 7.91 -1.11 1.83
CA PHE A 13 7.11 -0.12 2.53
C PHE A 13 7.31 1.29 1.94
N ALA A 14 8.57 1.70 1.74
CA ALA A 14 8.90 3.00 1.16
C ALA A 14 8.35 3.15 -0.26
N VAL A 15 8.44 2.11 -1.08
CA VAL A 15 7.88 2.07 -2.43
C VAL A 15 6.36 2.25 -2.38
N GLN A 16 5.63 1.50 -1.54
CA GLN A 16 4.16 1.69 -1.40
C GLN A 16 3.81 3.11 -0.96
N LEU A 17 4.57 3.70 -0.03
CA LEU A 17 4.33 5.06 0.47
C LEU A 17 4.51 6.08 -0.66
N LYS A 18 5.65 6.05 -1.37
CA LYS A 18 5.93 6.99 -2.44
C LYS A 18 4.99 6.81 -3.63
N PHE A 19 4.68 5.57 -3.97
CA PHE A 19 3.72 5.26 -5.03
C PHE A 19 2.33 5.82 -4.70
N TYR A 20 1.87 5.64 -3.46
CA TYR A 20 0.57 6.18 -3.03
C TYR A 20 0.56 7.71 -3.03
N GLN A 21 1.60 8.37 -2.53
CA GLN A 21 1.71 9.83 -2.56
C GLN A 21 1.62 10.41 -3.98
N ASN A 22 2.15 9.69 -4.98
CA ASN A 22 2.17 10.16 -6.37
C ASN A 22 0.91 9.78 -7.17
N THR A 23 0.23 8.68 -6.83
CA THR A 23 -0.84 8.11 -7.67
C THR A 23 -2.20 8.02 -7.00
N GLY A 24 -2.27 8.15 -5.66
CA GLY A 24 -3.49 7.96 -4.88
C GLY A 24 -3.94 6.50 -4.73
N ARG A 25 -3.19 5.53 -5.27
CA ARG A 25 -3.47 4.09 -5.17
C ARG A 25 -2.22 3.32 -4.74
N PHE A 26 -2.38 2.04 -4.41
CA PHE A 26 -1.25 1.16 -4.10
C PHE A 26 -0.86 0.32 -5.33
N PRO A 27 0.42 -0.06 -5.47
CA PRO A 27 0.84 -1.00 -6.49
C PRO A 27 0.32 -2.40 -6.17
N SER A 28 -0.07 -3.15 -7.21
CA SER A 28 -0.50 -4.54 -7.13
C SER A 28 0.62 -5.51 -7.52
N THR A 29 1.60 -5.03 -8.30
CA THR A 29 2.80 -5.76 -8.68
C THR A 29 4.02 -4.83 -8.76
N ILE A 30 5.23 -5.41 -8.69
CA ILE A 30 6.49 -4.69 -8.84
C ILE A 30 6.63 -4.04 -10.23
N ASN A 31 6.03 -4.62 -11.27
CA ASN A 31 6.11 -4.12 -12.65
C ASN A 31 5.44 -2.74 -12.85
N GLU A 32 4.63 -2.30 -11.89
CA GLU A 32 4.03 -0.96 -11.93
C GLU A 32 4.98 0.14 -11.45
N ILE A 33 6.08 -0.22 -10.82
CA ILE A 33 7.05 0.71 -10.27
C ILE A 33 8.20 0.85 -11.27
N PRO A 34 8.44 2.06 -11.81
CA PRO A 34 9.56 2.27 -12.71
C PRO A 34 10.89 2.00 -11.99
N GLU A 35 11.86 1.48 -12.73
CA GLU A 35 13.17 1.06 -12.20
C GLU A 35 13.92 2.22 -11.53
N THR A 36 13.92 3.40 -12.14
CA THR A 36 14.65 4.57 -11.63
C THR A 36 14.20 4.99 -10.21
N PRO A 37 12.91 5.24 -9.91
CA PRO A 37 12.42 5.43 -8.55
C PRO A 37 12.74 4.29 -7.58
N LEU A 38 12.72 3.04 -8.04
CA LEU A 38 13.02 1.89 -7.20
C LEU A 38 14.49 1.89 -6.75
N HIS A 39 15.42 2.05 -7.69
CA HIS A 39 16.86 2.16 -7.38
C HIS A 39 17.17 3.38 -6.52
N TYR A 40 16.51 4.51 -6.78
CA TYR A 40 16.67 5.71 -5.95
C TYR A 40 16.30 5.43 -4.48
N LEU A 41 15.16 4.78 -4.23
CA LEU A 41 14.73 4.43 -2.87
C LEU A 41 15.63 3.37 -2.22
N ALA A 42 16.11 2.40 -3.01
CA ALA A 42 17.04 1.39 -2.55
C ALA A 42 18.35 2.01 -2.05
N ASN A 43 18.92 2.94 -2.82
CA ASN A 43 20.12 3.68 -2.45
C ASN A 43 19.93 4.53 -1.19
N GLN A 44 18.76 5.18 -1.03
CA GLN A 44 18.45 5.97 0.18
C GLN A 44 18.34 5.12 1.45
N LEU A 45 17.96 3.85 1.31
CA LEU A 45 17.75 2.93 2.41
C LEU A 45 18.94 2.00 2.65
N ASP A 46 19.99 2.09 1.83
CA ASP A 46 21.17 1.21 1.86
C ASP A 46 20.78 -0.28 1.77
N VAL A 47 19.94 -0.61 0.80
CA VAL A 47 19.44 -1.98 0.55
C VAL A 47 19.46 -2.33 -0.93
N GLU A 48 19.60 -3.61 -1.24
CA GLU A 48 19.55 -4.09 -2.63
C GLU A 48 18.11 -4.30 -3.12
N VAL A 49 17.88 -4.04 -4.42
CA VAL A 49 16.59 -4.22 -5.11
C VAL A 49 16.11 -5.68 -5.25
N PRO A 50 16.95 -6.73 -5.41
CA PRO A 50 16.51 -8.09 -5.71
C PRO A 50 15.50 -8.68 -4.71
N GLY A 51 15.46 -8.17 -3.47
CA GLY A 51 14.51 -8.60 -2.44
C GLY A 51 13.03 -8.22 -2.68
N LEU A 52 12.70 -7.48 -3.75
CA LEU A 52 11.30 -7.08 -4.04
C LEU A 52 10.53 -8.05 -4.91
N GLN A 53 11.19 -8.92 -5.67
CA GLN A 53 10.51 -9.89 -6.55
C GLN A 53 9.64 -10.85 -5.73
N ASP A 54 10.13 -11.27 -4.56
CA ASP A 54 9.42 -12.17 -3.65
C ASP A 54 8.41 -11.46 -2.73
N TYR A 55 8.27 -10.12 -2.86
CA TYR A 55 7.36 -9.36 -2.01
C TYR A 55 5.91 -9.52 -2.50
N GLU A 56 5.08 -10.13 -1.66
CA GLU A 56 3.65 -10.29 -1.94
C GLU A 56 2.89 -8.97 -1.68
N TRP A 57 2.75 -8.14 -2.72
CA TRP A 57 2.05 -6.84 -2.68
C TRP A 57 0.59 -6.97 -2.24
N SER A 58 -0.13 -7.95 -2.78
CA SER A 58 -1.53 -8.24 -2.42
C SER A 58 -1.67 -9.02 -1.12
N GLY A 59 -0.57 -9.57 -0.59
CA GLY A 59 -0.52 -10.43 0.58
C GLY A 59 -0.80 -9.73 1.91
N ARG A 60 -0.73 -10.52 2.99
CA ARG A 60 -0.99 -10.05 4.36
C ARG A 60 -0.06 -8.90 4.78
N THR A 61 1.23 -9.01 4.47
CA THR A 61 2.23 -7.98 4.78
C THR A 61 1.95 -6.69 4.01
N GLY A 62 1.64 -6.80 2.71
CA GLY A 62 1.22 -5.66 1.88
C GLY A 62 -0.04 -4.98 2.43
N ALA A 63 -1.07 -5.76 2.76
CA ALA A 63 -2.30 -5.23 3.35
C ALA A 63 -2.06 -4.45 4.66
N ARG A 64 -1.18 -4.97 5.52
CA ARG A 64 -0.78 -4.27 6.75
C ARG A 64 -0.03 -2.97 6.43
N HIS A 65 0.91 -2.99 5.49
CA HIS A 65 1.64 -1.79 5.06
C HIS A 65 0.70 -0.71 4.54
N ARG A 66 -0.26 -1.06 3.67
CA ARG A 66 -1.27 -0.13 3.16
C ARG A 66 -2.04 0.55 4.28
N LYS A 67 -2.52 -0.21 5.27
CA LYS A 67 -3.25 0.35 6.42
C LYS A 67 -2.37 1.31 7.23
N GLU A 68 -1.13 0.93 7.49
CA GLU A 68 -0.16 1.75 8.20
C GLU A 68 0.17 3.06 7.46
N ILE A 69 0.35 2.98 6.14
CA ILE A 69 0.59 4.14 5.27
C ILE A 69 -0.61 5.08 5.28
N LEU A 70 -1.83 4.57 5.09
CA LEU A 70 -3.04 5.39 5.14
C LEU A 70 -3.20 6.09 6.49
N ASN A 71 -2.95 5.37 7.59
CA ASN A 71 -2.97 5.95 8.94
C ASN A 71 -1.91 7.05 9.10
N PHE A 72 -0.68 6.82 8.61
CA PHE A 72 0.39 7.81 8.65
C PHE A 72 0.06 9.07 7.84
N LEU A 73 -0.60 8.91 6.69
CA LEU A 73 -1.05 10.02 5.85
C LEU A 73 -2.34 10.69 6.37
N GLY A 74 -2.93 10.20 7.47
CA GLY A 74 -4.19 10.71 8.00
C GLY A 74 -5.41 10.37 7.13
N ILE A 75 -5.27 9.47 6.17
CA ILE A 75 -6.32 9.10 5.21
C ILE A 75 -7.20 8.03 5.85
N ARG A 76 -8.46 8.39 6.06
CA ARG A 76 -9.48 7.46 6.55
C ARG A 76 -10.31 7.00 5.37
N ARG A 77 -10.59 5.70 5.31
CA ARG A 77 -11.64 5.21 4.44
C ARG A 77 -12.94 5.83 4.98
N ASN A 78 -13.63 6.63 4.17
CA ASN A 78 -15.02 6.96 4.47
C ASN A 78 -15.73 5.62 4.62
N GLY A 79 -16.29 5.36 5.81
CA GLY A 79 -16.94 4.10 6.13
C GLY A 79 -17.89 3.74 4.99
N SER A 80 -17.90 2.46 4.60
CA SER A 80 -18.86 1.98 3.61
C SER A 80 -20.23 2.51 3.99
N PHE A 81 -20.86 3.26 3.08
CA PHE A 81 -22.27 3.53 3.19
C PHE A 81 -22.96 2.18 3.35
N LYS A 82 -23.36 1.87 4.58
CA LYS A 82 -24.22 0.75 4.88
C LYS A 82 -25.61 1.35 4.69
N PRO A 83 -26.33 1.07 3.58
CA PRO A 83 -27.72 1.50 3.49
C PRO A 83 -28.44 0.86 4.69
N SER A 84 -28.68 1.65 5.72
CA SER A 84 -29.45 1.22 6.88
C SER A 84 -30.90 1.18 6.43
N GLY A 85 -31.33 0.02 5.91
CA GLY A 85 -32.72 -0.41 5.90
C GLY A 85 -33.76 0.50 5.25
N LEU A 86 -33.39 1.45 4.39
CA LEU A 86 -34.35 2.42 3.81
C LEU A 86 -34.73 2.11 2.35
N PHE A 87 -34.78 0.83 1.97
CA PHE A 87 -35.52 0.42 0.78
C PHE A 87 -36.81 -0.26 1.22
N PRO A 88 -37.99 0.34 0.98
CA PRO A 88 -39.25 -0.33 1.25
C PRO A 88 -39.36 -1.61 0.40
N PRO A 89 -40.02 -2.66 0.91
CA PRO A 89 -40.08 -4.00 0.29
C PRO A 89 -40.67 -4.03 -1.13
N ALA A 90 -41.20 -2.92 -1.66
CA ALA A 90 -41.82 -2.84 -2.98
C ALA A 90 -40.83 -2.77 -4.18
N LEU A 91 -39.52 -2.67 -3.93
CA LEU A 91 -38.50 -2.48 -5.00
C LEU A 91 -37.52 -3.66 -5.16
N GLN A 92 -37.84 -4.83 -4.63
CA GLN A 92 -37.14 -6.08 -4.98
C GLN A 92 -37.99 -6.84 -5.99
N LYS A 93 -37.74 -6.61 -7.29
CA LYS A 93 -38.19 -7.47 -8.39
C LYS A 93 -36.97 -7.94 -9.17
#